data_AF-A0A4Z1KWH4-F1
#
_entry.id   AF-A0A4Z1KWH4-F1
#
_cell.length_a   1.000
_cell.length_b   1.000
_cell.length_c   1.000
_cell.angle_alpha   90.00
_cell.angle_beta   90.00
_cell.angle_gamma   90.00
#
_symmetry.space_group_name_H-M   'P 1'
#
loop_
_entity.id
_entity.type
_entity.pdbx_description
1 polymer ?
#
loop_
_entity_poly.entity_id
_entity_poly.type
_entity_poly.pdbx_seq_one_letter_code
_entity_poly.pdbx_strand_id
1 'polypeptide(L)'
;MEAFCQYRHTLGLPASVLNAALIEGVGFVAENGAARRKLKLKAQGHWFLDERALWNSFPVGLGRDEDGSGGAWVNKGHVVMGLLSEIPLDDPSNRATWKGDRRMGVYHNARSEKASQALSGSGKLREFLARVENQPDLLKEKSSKEFLVVQIGRKISSFILITEEDIDTSLNLIDAGLD
;
A
#
# COMPACT_ATOMS: atom_id res chain seq x y z
N MET A 1 -15.73 -12.21 9.71
CA MET A 1 -16.28 -10.86 9.99
C MET A 1 -16.47 -10.04 8.72
N GLU A 2 -15.46 -9.89 7.85
CA GLU A 2 -15.58 -9.12 6.60
C GLU A 2 -16.72 -9.60 5.68
N ALA A 3 -16.85 -10.92 5.47
CA ALA A 3 -17.94 -11.49 4.67
C ALA A 3 -19.34 -11.27 5.28
N PHE A 4 -19.45 -11.23 6.61
CA PHE A 4 -20.72 -10.95 7.29
C PHE A 4 -21.13 -9.49 7.13
N CYS A 5 -20.18 -8.57 7.25
CA CYS A 5 -20.39 -7.15 6.98
C CYS A 5 -20.88 -6.92 5.54
N GLN A 6 -20.27 -7.61 4.57
CA GLN A 6 -20.72 -7.60 3.19
C GLN A 6 -22.13 -8.14 3.03
N TYR A 7 -22.42 -9.31 3.61
CA TYR A 7 -23.77 -9.88 3.59
C TYR A 7 -24.83 -8.89 4.13
N ARG A 8 -24.54 -8.19 5.22
CA ARG A 8 -25.44 -7.15 5.75
C ARG A 8 -25.62 -6.00 4.76
N HIS A 9 -24.56 -5.55 4.10
CA HIS A 9 -24.67 -4.51 3.07
C HIS A 9 -25.53 -4.96 1.88
N THR A 10 -25.51 -6.24 1.49
CA THR A 10 -26.43 -6.76 0.43
C THR A 10 -27.91 -6.70 0.83
N LEU A 11 -28.20 -6.65 2.14
CA LEU A 11 -29.55 -6.46 2.68
C LEU A 11 -29.90 -4.98 2.93
N GLY A 12 -29.02 -4.04 2.56
CA GLY A 12 -29.16 -2.61 2.89
C GLY A 12 -29.01 -2.30 4.38
N LEU A 13 -28.37 -3.19 5.15
CA LEU A 13 -28.17 -3.03 6.58
C LEU A 13 -26.76 -2.55 6.89
N PRO A 14 -26.56 -1.54 7.76
CA PRO A 14 -25.24 -1.03 8.09
C PRO A 14 -24.41 -2.07 8.85
N ALA A 15 -23.12 -2.14 8.55
CA ALA A 15 -22.16 -2.97 9.24
C ALA A 15 -20.73 -2.43 9.08
N SER A 16 -19.88 -2.67 10.07
CA SER A 16 -18.46 -2.34 9.98
C SER A 16 -17.63 -3.37 10.73
N VAL A 17 -16.36 -3.51 10.34
CA VAL A 17 -15.40 -4.37 11.04
C VAL A 17 -14.24 -3.50 11.53
N LEU A 18 -13.97 -3.55 12.83
CA LEU A 18 -12.82 -2.90 13.43
C LEU A 18 -11.87 -3.98 13.98
N ASN A 19 -10.72 -4.14 13.34
CA ASN A 19 -9.66 -5.00 13.82
C ASN A 19 -8.65 -4.15 14.60
N ALA A 20 -8.71 -4.24 15.93
CA ALA A 20 -7.69 -3.66 16.79
C ALA A 20 -6.58 -4.68 17.06
N ALA A 21 -5.32 -4.25 16.89
CA ALA A 21 -4.16 -5.00 17.35
C ALA A 21 -3.95 -4.79 18.87
N LEU A 22 -2.73 -4.42 19.28
CA LEU A 22 -2.37 -4.33 20.68
C LEU A 22 -2.94 -3.06 21.32
N ILE A 23 -3.75 -3.24 22.36
CA ILE A 23 -4.20 -2.16 23.24
C ILE A 23 -3.38 -2.22 24.54
N GLU A 24 -2.81 -1.08 24.92
CA GLU A 24 -2.01 -0.94 26.13
C GLU A 24 -2.88 -1.06 27.38
N GLY A 25 -2.35 -1.71 28.41
CA GLY A 25 -2.99 -1.79 29.73
C GLY A 25 -4.03 -2.90 29.89
N VAL A 26 -4.38 -3.67 28.85
CA VAL A 26 -5.38 -4.75 28.95
C VAL A 26 -4.88 -6.07 28.34
N GLY A 27 -5.21 -7.18 28.99
CA GLY A 27 -5.00 -8.54 28.46
C GLY A 27 -3.57 -9.09 28.58
N PHE A 28 -3.31 -10.18 27.86
CA PHE A 28 -2.08 -10.97 27.99
C PHE A 28 -0.78 -10.16 27.84
N VAL A 29 -0.75 -9.18 26.93
CA VAL A 29 0.45 -8.37 26.68
C VAL A 29 0.67 -7.34 27.79
N ALA A 30 -0.37 -6.88 28.47
CA ALA A 30 -0.24 -6.02 29.63
C ALA A 30 0.32 -6.79 30.85
N GLU A 31 -0.11 -8.04 31.03
CA GLU A 31 0.31 -8.92 32.11
C GLU A 31 1.70 -9.55 31.89
N ASN A 32 2.09 -9.76 30.63
CA ASN A 32 3.35 -10.41 30.28
C ASN A 32 4.41 -9.41 29.77
N GLY A 33 5.28 -8.97 30.68
CA GLY A 33 6.37 -8.04 30.37
C GLY A 33 7.34 -8.54 29.30
N ALA A 34 7.56 -9.85 29.16
CA ALA A 34 8.42 -10.40 28.11
C ALA A 34 7.75 -10.32 26.73
N ALA A 35 6.46 -10.67 26.64
CA ALA A 35 5.67 -10.52 25.42
C ALA A 35 5.60 -9.04 25.00
N ARG A 36 5.36 -8.14 25.95
CA ARG A 36 5.36 -6.69 25.72
C ARG A 36 6.68 -6.20 25.14
N ARG A 37 7.82 -6.58 25.74
CA ARG A 37 9.15 -6.20 25.24
C ARG A 37 9.37 -6.71 23.82
N LYS A 38 9.01 -7.96 23.54
CA LYS A 38 9.14 -8.55 22.20
C LYS A 38 8.29 -7.81 21.17
N LEU A 39 7.03 -7.52 21.49
CA LEU A 39 6.09 -6.86 20.57
C LEU A 39 6.38 -5.36 20.38
N LYS A 40 7.01 -4.69 21.36
CA LYS A 40 7.51 -3.31 21.23
C LYS A 40 8.78 -3.20 20.36
N LEU A 41 9.38 -4.31 19.93
CA LEU A 41 10.51 -4.26 18.99
C LEU A 41 10.03 -3.71 17.65
N LYS A 42 10.71 -2.68 17.12
CA LYS A 42 10.40 -2.05 15.83
C LYS A 42 10.23 -3.07 14.69
N ALA A 43 11.04 -4.12 14.70
CA ALA A 43 10.99 -5.21 13.74
C ALA A 43 9.65 -5.97 13.72
N GLN A 44 8.85 -5.95 14.79
CA GLN A 44 7.55 -6.63 14.81
C GLN A 44 6.43 -5.85 14.13
N GLY A 45 6.61 -4.54 13.91
CA GLY A 45 5.63 -3.71 13.22
C GLY A 45 4.30 -3.54 13.98
N HIS A 46 4.34 -3.48 15.31
CA HIS A 46 3.14 -3.23 16.12
C HIS A 46 3.22 -1.85 16.77
N TRP A 47 2.08 -1.16 16.78
CA TRP A 47 1.89 0.07 17.54
C TRP A 47 0.93 -0.21 18.69
N PHE A 48 1.36 0.17 19.90
CA PHE A 48 0.54 0.03 21.10
C PHE A 48 -0.43 1.20 21.15
N LEU A 49 -1.71 0.89 21.01
CA LEU A 49 -2.79 1.86 21.08
C LEU A 49 -3.24 2.01 22.52
N ASP A 50 -3.58 3.22 22.95
CA ASP A 50 -4.31 3.38 24.20
C ASP A 50 -5.81 3.10 23.98
N GLU A 51 -6.56 2.98 25.07
CA GLU A 51 -8.01 2.76 25.01
C GLU A 51 -8.73 3.91 24.30
N ARG A 52 -8.22 5.14 24.41
CA ARG A 52 -8.80 6.33 23.77
C ARG A 52 -8.72 6.24 22.25
N ALA A 53 -7.60 5.76 21.72
CA ALA A 53 -7.44 5.54 20.29
C ALA A 53 -8.44 4.50 19.78
N LEU A 54 -8.72 3.44 20.55
CA LEU A 54 -9.79 2.49 20.23
C LEU A 54 -11.14 3.24 20.14
N TRP A 55 -11.51 3.98 21.18
CA TRP A 55 -12.78 4.72 21.22
C TRP A 55 -12.94 5.71 20.06
N ASN A 56 -11.86 6.41 19.70
CA ASN A 56 -11.85 7.38 18.61
C ASN A 56 -11.97 6.75 17.21
N SER A 57 -11.75 5.43 17.07
CA SER A 57 -11.82 4.75 15.77
C SER A 57 -13.22 4.24 15.42
N PHE A 58 -14.12 4.09 16.39
CA PHE A 58 -15.50 3.63 16.14
C PHE A 58 -16.27 4.49 15.12
N PRO A 59 -16.25 5.84 15.18
CA PRO A 59 -16.96 6.67 14.21
C PRO A 59 -16.45 6.47 12.77
N VAL A 60 -15.16 6.13 12.61
CA VAL A 60 -14.54 5.90 11.30
C VAL A 60 -15.12 4.67 10.60
N GLY A 61 -15.46 3.63 11.37
CA GLY A 61 -16.10 2.42 10.84
C GLY A 61 -17.56 2.66 10.46
N LEU A 62 -18.27 3.49 11.23
CA LEU A 62 -19.70 3.78 11.05
C LEU A 62 -20.00 4.73 9.88
N GLY A 63 -19.07 5.62 9.52
CA GLY A 63 -19.28 6.59 8.44
C GLY A 63 -19.03 6.07 7.02
N ARG A 64 -18.78 4.76 6.86
CA ARG A 64 -18.41 4.14 5.57
C ARG A 64 -19.48 3.15 5.12
N ASP A 65 -20.69 3.65 4.94
CA ASP A 65 -21.76 2.92 4.28
C ASP A 65 -21.48 2.87 2.77
N GLU A 66 -21.51 1.68 2.17
CA GLU A 66 -21.47 1.53 0.71
C GLU A 66 -22.86 1.24 0.16
N ASP A 67 -23.24 2.02 -0.84
CA ASP A 67 -24.31 1.69 -1.78
C ASP A 67 -24.02 0.33 -2.41
N GLY A 68 -24.98 -0.58 -2.33
CA GLY A 68 -24.91 -1.98 -2.75
C GLY A 68 -24.74 -2.24 -4.25
N SER A 69 -23.85 -1.51 -4.93
CA SER A 69 -23.54 -1.73 -6.34
C SER A 69 -22.50 -2.87 -6.48
N GLY A 70 -22.88 -3.93 -7.18
CA GLY A 70 -22.15 -5.19 -7.37
C GLY A 70 -20.81 -5.10 -8.12
N GLY A 71 -19.88 -4.30 -7.61
CA GLY A 71 -18.47 -4.29 -8.01
C GLY A 71 -17.65 -5.42 -7.35
N ALA A 72 -16.35 -5.42 -7.60
CA ALA A 72 -15.39 -6.38 -7.03
C ALA A 72 -15.47 -6.45 -5.49
N TRP A 73 -15.14 -7.61 -4.90
CA TRP A 73 -15.15 -7.84 -3.45
C TRP A 73 -14.27 -6.81 -2.72
N VAL A 74 -14.89 -5.77 -2.14
CA VAL A 74 -14.21 -4.71 -1.37
C VAL A 74 -15.10 -4.32 -0.19
N ASN A 75 -14.54 -4.33 1.03
CA ASN A 75 -15.24 -3.87 2.24
C ASN A 75 -14.64 -2.54 2.73
N LYS A 76 -15.28 -1.42 2.40
CA LYS A 76 -14.82 -0.09 2.87
C LYS A 76 -15.03 0.12 4.38
N GLY A 77 -16.03 -0.53 4.98
CA GLY A 77 -16.31 -0.52 6.41
C GLY A 77 -15.32 -1.32 7.27
N HIS A 78 -14.25 -1.87 6.66
CA HIS A 78 -13.19 -2.57 7.38
C HIS A 78 -12.02 -1.64 7.72
N VAL A 79 -11.75 -1.49 9.01
CA VAL A 79 -10.64 -0.70 9.54
C VAL A 79 -9.71 -1.61 10.35
N VAL A 80 -8.40 -1.47 10.15
CA VAL A 80 -7.36 -2.14 10.94
C VAL A 80 -6.52 -1.08 11.64
N MET A 81 -6.28 -1.24 12.94
CA MET A 81 -5.51 -0.30 13.76
C MET A 81 -4.42 -1.01 14.58
N GLY A 82 -3.34 -0.30 14.87
CA GLY A 82 -2.24 -0.80 15.71
C GLY A 82 -1.16 -1.56 14.94
N LEU A 83 -1.15 -1.43 13.61
CA LEU A 83 -0.08 -1.91 12.75
C LEU A 83 0.70 -0.69 12.24
N LEU A 84 1.99 -0.64 12.56
CA LEU A 84 2.90 0.41 12.13
C LEU A 84 4.28 -0.20 11.95
N SER A 85 4.90 -0.01 10.78
CA SER A 85 6.30 -0.34 10.60
C SER A 85 7.12 0.93 10.43
N GLU A 86 8.10 1.12 11.32
CA GLU A 86 9.13 2.16 11.18
C GLU A 86 10.28 1.72 10.26
N ILE A 87 10.33 0.43 9.95
CA ILE A 87 11.31 -0.20 9.06
C ILE A 87 10.58 -0.49 7.74
N PRO A 88 11.19 -0.25 6.58
CA PRO A 88 10.61 -0.67 5.30
C PRO A 88 10.17 -2.14 5.35
N LEU A 89 9.02 -2.47 4.76
CA LEU A 89 8.49 -3.84 4.82
C LEU A 89 9.35 -4.84 4.03
N ASP A 90 10.06 -4.36 3.01
CA ASP A 90 11.00 -5.14 2.21
C ASP A 90 12.33 -5.43 2.92
N ASP A 91 12.60 -4.76 4.05
CA ASP A 91 13.85 -4.94 4.78
C ASP A 91 13.91 -6.36 5.39
N PRO A 92 15.00 -7.13 5.19
CA PRO A 92 15.16 -8.47 5.77
C PRO A 92 15.08 -8.51 7.30
N SER A 93 15.41 -7.40 7.98
CA SER A 93 15.30 -7.26 9.42
C SER A 93 13.85 -7.06 9.90
N ASN A 94 12.94 -6.72 8.99
CA ASN A 94 11.53 -6.58 9.27
C ASN A 94 10.85 -7.94 9.46
N ARG A 95 10.31 -8.15 10.66
CA ARG A 95 9.67 -9.38 11.13
C ARG A 95 8.15 -9.19 11.33
N ALA A 96 7.56 -8.12 10.79
CA ALA A 96 6.12 -7.92 10.81
C ALA A 96 5.43 -9.05 10.05
N THR A 97 4.54 -9.78 10.73
CA THR A 97 3.81 -10.93 10.15
C THR A 97 2.85 -10.50 9.05
N TRP A 98 2.43 -9.23 9.06
CA TRP A 98 1.49 -8.63 8.11
C TRP A 98 2.18 -8.03 6.88
N LYS A 99 3.51 -8.10 6.75
CA LYS A 99 4.25 -7.42 5.66
C LYS A 99 3.89 -7.90 4.25
N GLY A 100 3.40 -9.13 4.12
CA GLY A 100 2.94 -9.71 2.84
C GLY A 100 1.46 -9.44 2.53
N ASP A 101 0.71 -8.81 3.43
CA ASP A 101 -0.70 -8.51 3.19
C ASP A 101 -0.82 -7.40 2.13
N ARG A 102 -1.58 -7.66 1.07
CA ARG A 102 -1.75 -6.72 -0.05
C ARG A 102 -2.36 -5.38 0.38
N ARG A 103 -3.13 -5.34 1.46
CA ARG A 103 -3.68 -4.10 2.05
C ARG A 103 -2.60 -3.17 2.59
N MET A 104 -1.40 -3.69 2.82
CA MET A 104 -0.24 -2.96 3.32
C MET A 104 0.57 -2.33 2.18
N GLY A 105 0.04 -2.30 0.96
CA GLY A 105 0.67 -1.66 -0.20
C GLY A 105 1.08 -0.21 0.05
N VAL A 106 0.38 0.53 0.91
CA VAL A 106 0.78 1.89 1.30
C VAL A 106 2.17 1.90 1.97
N TYR A 107 2.49 0.92 2.81
CA TYR A 107 3.82 0.82 3.44
C TYR A 107 4.92 0.46 2.44
N HIS A 108 4.61 -0.35 1.43
CA HIS A 108 5.53 -0.68 0.33
C HIS A 108 5.77 0.52 -0.60
N ASN A 109 4.74 1.34 -0.81
CA ASN A 109 4.78 2.48 -1.72
C ASN A 109 5.26 3.77 -1.05
N ALA A 110 5.10 3.91 0.26
CA ALA A 110 5.65 4.99 1.07
C ALA A 110 7.16 4.81 1.26
N ARG A 111 7.90 4.66 0.16
CA ARG A 111 9.36 4.74 0.20
C ARG A 111 9.76 6.13 0.71
N SER A 112 10.64 6.15 1.71
CA SER A 112 11.29 7.37 2.15
C SER A 112 11.82 8.13 0.93
N GLU A 113 11.57 9.44 0.85
CA GLU A 113 12.06 10.35 -0.20
C GLU A 113 13.56 10.16 -0.51
N LYS A 114 14.33 9.62 0.44
CA LYS A 114 15.75 9.26 0.29
C LYS A 114 16.00 8.17 -0.77
N ALA A 115 15.12 7.18 -0.94
CA ALA A 115 15.27 6.15 -1.98
C ALA A 115 14.93 6.68 -3.38
N SER A 116 14.05 7.69 -3.46
CA SER A 116 13.68 8.36 -4.70
C SER A 116 14.83 9.18 -5.31
N GLN A 117 15.86 9.51 -4.52
CA GLN A 117 17.09 10.14 -5.02
C GLN A 117 18.07 9.14 -5.65
N ALA A 118 18.11 7.89 -5.18
CA ALA A 118 19.08 6.89 -5.65
C ALA A 118 18.64 6.15 -6.94
N LEU A 119 17.34 6.14 -7.25
CA LEU A 119 16.78 5.46 -8.43
C LEU A 119 16.62 6.36 -9.67
N SER A 120 17.19 7.57 -9.64
CA SER A 120 17.02 8.57 -10.69
C SER A 120 17.80 8.25 -11.97
N GLY A 121 17.31 7.24 -12.70
CA GLY A 121 17.75 6.92 -14.06
C GLY A 121 17.25 7.90 -15.13
N SER A 122 16.34 8.83 -14.85
CA SER A 122 16.04 9.91 -15.80
C SER A 122 15.44 11.16 -15.12
N GLY A 123 16.25 12.20 -14.91
CA GLY A 123 15.75 13.51 -14.45
C GLY A 123 14.61 14.05 -15.32
N LYS A 124 14.61 13.71 -16.62
CA LYS A 124 13.56 14.04 -17.59
C LYS A 124 12.19 13.47 -17.24
N LEU A 125 12.08 12.22 -16.76
CA LEU A 125 10.78 11.66 -16.35
C LEU A 125 10.26 12.36 -15.10
N ARG A 126 11.14 12.67 -14.15
CA ARG A 126 10.77 13.40 -12.93
C ARG A 126 10.28 14.82 -13.23
N GLU A 127 10.98 15.54 -14.11
CA GLU A 127 10.56 16.86 -14.59
C GLU A 127 9.21 16.79 -15.32
N PHE A 128 9.03 15.78 -16.17
CA PHE A 128 7.76 15.54 -16.85
C PHE A 128 6.61 15.31 -15.86
N LEU A 129 6.79 14.43 -14.86
CA LEU A 129 5.77 14.13 -13.85
C LEU A 129 5.41 15.36 -13.00
N ALA A 130 6.40 16.17 -12.60
CA ALA A 130 6.16 17.43 -11.88
C ALA A 130 5.35 18.44 -12.71
N ARG A 131 5.54 18.44 -14.04
CA ARG A 131 4.76 19.29 -14.95
C ARG A 131 3.32 18.80 -15.09
N VAL A 132 3.12 17.48 -15.18
CA VAL A 132 1.79 16.85 -15.28
C VAL A 132 0.95 17.12 -14.04
N GLU A 133 1.56 17.14 -12.85
CA GLU A 133 0.86 17.45 -11.59
C GLU A 133 0.15 18.81 -11.64
N ASN A 134 0.75 19.78 -12.33
CA ASN A 134 0.18 21.12 -12.53
C ASN A 134 -0.66 21.24 -13.82
N GLN A 135 -0.49 20.33 -14.79
CA GLN A 135 -1.16 20.36 -16.10
C GLN A 135 -1.51 18.94 -16.58
N PRO A 136 -2.64 18.36 -16.11
CA PRO A 136 -3.00 16.97 -16.39
C PRO A 136 -3.26 16.67 -17.87
N ASP A 137 -3.66 17.67 -18.66
CA ASP A 137 -3.96 17.51 -20.08
C ASP A 137 -2.73 17.11 -20.92
N LEU A 138 -1.52 17.35 -20.42
CA LEU A 138 -0.28 16.90 -21.06
C LEU A 138 -0.27 15.39 -21.30
N LEU A 139 -0.91 14.58 -20.43
CA LEU A 139 -0.99 13.13 -20.59
C LEU A 139 -1.83 12.69 -21.81
N LYS A 140 -2.68 13.57 -22.34
CA LYS A 140 -3.50 13.27 -23.53
C LYS A 140 -2.70 13.45 -24.82
N GLU A 141 -1.62 14.21 -24.79
CA GLU A 141 -0.77 14.47 -25.94
C GLU A 141 -0.08 13.19 -26.43
N LYS A 142 0.03 13.04 -27.75
CA LYS A 142 0.66 11.87 -28.36
C LYS A 142 2.14 11.75 -27.96
N SER A 143 2.85 12.88 -27.94
CA SER A 143 4.27 12.97 -27.56
C SER A 143 4.53 12.50 -26.12
N SER A 144 3.64 12.86 -25.19
CA SER A 144 3.68 12.41 -23.80
C SER A 144 3.51 10.90 -23.66
N LYS A 145 2.61 10.29 -24.45
CA LYS A 145 2.43 8.84 -24.47
C LYS A 145 3.66 8.12 -25.01
N GLU A 146 4.21 8.60 -26.14
CA GLU A 146 5.44 8.07 -26.74
C GLU A 146 6.62 8.16 -25.75
N PHE A 147 6.77 9.30 -25.06
CA PHE A 147 7.77 9.48 -24.02
C PHE A 147 7.61 8.48 -22.88
N LEU A 148 6.40 8.32 -22.33
CA LEU A 148 6.15 7.38 -21.24
C LEU A 148 6.39 5.93 -21.65
N VAL A 149 6.00 5.54 -22.87
CA VAL A 149 6.26 4.20 -23.42
C VAL A 149 7.76 3.90 -23.45
N VAL A 150 8.59 4.84 -23.92
CA VAL A 150 10.05 4.68 -23.92
C VAL A 150 10.61 4.57 -22.50
N GLN A 151 10.14 5.39 -21.56
CA GLN A 151 10.60 5.33 -20.17
C GLN A 151 10.19 4.01 -19.48
N ILE A 152 9.00 3.50 -19.76
CA ILE A 152 8.53 2.18 -19.28
C ILE A 152 9.37 1.07 -19.89
N GLY A 153 9.60 1.11 -21.21
CA GLY A 153 10.43 0.15 -21.93
C GLY A 153 11.85 0.08 -21.35
N ARG A 154 12.50 1.23 -21.11
CA ARG A 154 13.80 1.30 -20.43
C ARG A 154 13.80 0.61 -19.07
N LYS A 155 12.73 0.83 -18.29
CA LYS A 155 12.64 0.23 -16.96
C LYS A 155 12.46 -1.28 -17.03
N ILE A 156 11.66 -1.76 -17.97
CA ILE A 156 11.48 -3.18 -18.26
C ILE A 156 12.81 -3.81 -18.71
N SER A 157 13.50 -3.22 -19.69
CA SER A 157 14.81 -3.68 -20.15
C SER A 157 15.84 -3.74 -19.02
N SER A 158 15.80 -2.79 -18.08
CA SER A 158 16.67 -2.81 -16.89
C SER A 158 16.43 -4.02 -15.97
N PHE A 159 15.22 -4.56 -15.94
CA PHE A 159 14.90 -5.77 -15.18
C PHE A 159 15.32 -7.06 -15.91
N ILE A 160 15.29 -7.05 -17.24
CA ILE A 160 15.63 -8.20 -18.10
C ILE A 160 17.11 -8.19 -18.51
N LEU A 161 17.89 -7.16 -18.11
CA LEU A 161 19.29 -6.95 -18.50
C LEU A 161 19.49 -6.80 -20.03
N ILE A 162 18.48 -6.33 -20.74
CA ILE A 162 18.56 -5.97 -22.16
C ILE A 162 19.20 -4.57 -22.25
N THR A 163 20.18 -4.41 -23.13
CA THR A 163 20.87 -3.13 -23.37
C THR A 163 19.90 -2.06 -23.89
N GLU A 164 20.02 -0.82 -23.39
CA GLU A 164 19.08 0.27 -23.69
C GLU A 164 18.99 0.68 -25.18
N GLU A 165 19.93 0.21 -26.01
CA GLU A 165 19.98 0.53 -27.45
C GLU A 165 18.96 -0.26 -28.29
N ASP A 166 18.39 -1.35 -27.77
CA ASP A 166 17.48 -2.26 -28.50
C ASP A 166 16.01 -2.19 -28.03
N ILE A 167 15.56 -1.06 -27.46
CA ILE A 167 14.19 -0.95 -26.94
C ILE A 167 13.19 -0.80 -28.09
N ASP A 168 12.72 -1.94 -28.59
CA ASP A 168 11.59 -2.00 -29.50
C ASP A 168 10.26 -1.88 -28.72
N THR A 169 9.69 -0.68 -28.76
CA THR A 169 8.41 -0.35 -28.11
C THR A 169 7.18 -1.02 -28.76
N SER A 170 7.37 -1.77 -29.86
CA SER A 170 6.29 -2.50 -30.53
C SER A 170 6.12 -3.96 -30.06
N LEU A 171 7.06 -4.48 -29.27
CA LEU A 171 7.01 -5.84 -28.74
C LEU A 171 6.03 -5.98 -27.56
N ASN A 172 5.36 -7.12 -27.47
CA ASN A 172 4.57 -7.49 -26.31
C ASN A 172 5.49 -7.90 -25.13
N LEU A 173 5.06 -7.72 -23.88
CA LEU A 173 5.81 -8.18 -22.70
C LEU A 173 6.10 -9.69 -22.73
N ILE A 174 5.19 -10.47 -23.31
CA ILE A 174 5.36 -11.93 -23.48
C ILE A 174 6.57 -12.23 -24.38
N ASP A 175 6.71 -11.48 -25.47
CA ASP A 175 7.82 -11.64 -26.42
C ASP A 175 9.15 -11.16 -25.81
N ALA A 176 9.09 -10.28 -24.81
CA ALA A 176 10.23 -9.84 -24.02
C ALA A 176 10.61 -10.81 -22.87
N GLY A 177 9.88 -11.92 -22.69
CA GLY A 177 10.17 -12.93 -21.67
C GLY A 177 9.70 -12.59 -20.25
N LEU A 178 8.76 -11.65 -20.11
CA LEU A 178 8.08 -11.34 -18.84
C LEU A 178 6.67 -11.95 -18.84
N ASP A 179 6.45 -12.89 -17.92
CA ASP A 179 5.15 -13.48 -17.54
C ASP A 179 4.92 -13.30 -16.04
#